data_AF-A0A401PXY8-F1
#
_entry.id   AF-A0A401PXY8-F1
#
_cell.length_a   1.000
_cell.length_b   1.000
_cell.length_c   1.000
_cell.angle_alpha   90.00
_cell.angle_beta   90.00
_cell.angle_gamma   90.00
#
_symmetry.space_group_name_H-M   'P 1'
#
loop_
_entity.id
_entity.type
_entity.pdbx_description
1 polymer ?
#
loop_
_entity_poly.entity_id
_entity_poly.type
_entity_poly.pdbx_seq_one_letter_code
_entity_poly.pdbx_strand_id
1 'polypeptide(L)'
;ECRENYNGPLCEFVTDTIEVENVEATVNVSVRITSQKYSDNLKDNTSDTFKTFSLDFEQQMDIIYDDIDGYKGVKITSIRNGSIIVDHDVIITVTDSEEFSPDYLAETVKKIEKSLKNTTCTNSTGGNCTGFTFDSSQATVQEAVITDVCGSLVPDNLKQYYKLTFTNNKAICASICHQARNDSLKCGTGKCGMTNNGPKCYCDLTDGYWYFGDFCTIAIHKNGLIGGLSAALILLFLGLLALTVYVTWFKKTTKEDLR
;
A
#
# COMPACT_ATOMS: atom_id res chain seq x y z
N GLU A 1 3.84 21.63 -19.09
CA GLU A 1 4.01 21.29 -17.67
C GLU A 1 3.32 19.97 -17.40
N CYS A 2 3.90 19.14 -16.53
CA CYS A 2 3.31 17.85 -16.17
C CYS A 2 2.21 18.04 -15.12
N ARG A 3 1.29 17.07 -15.03
CA ARG A 3 0.34 17.02 -13.92
C ARG A 3 1.07 16.75 -12.62
N GLU A 4 0.42 17.04 -11.51
CA GLU A 4 0.91 16.74 -10.17
C GLU A 4 1.35 15.26 -10.05
N ASN A 5 2.47 15.01 -9.37
CA ASN A 5 3.13 13.71 -9.23
C ASN A 5 3.74 13.11 -10.52
N TYR A 6 3.70 13.81 -11.66
CA TYR A 6 4.37 13.39 -12.89
C TYR A 6 5.57 14.28 -13.22
N ASN A 7 6.64 13.67 -13.73
CA ASN A 7 7.90 14.34 -14.03
C ASN A 7 8.51 13.81 -15.35
N GLY A 8 9.49 14.55 -15.88
CA GLY A 8 10.22 14.19 -17.09
C GLY A 8 9.81 15.02 -18.32
N PRO A 9 10.57 14.93 -19.41
CA PRO A 9 10.30 15.69 -20.63
C PRO A 9 8.97 15.31 -21.31
N LEU A 10 8.50 14.07 -21.10
CA LEU A 10 7.25 13.55 -21.64
C LEU A 10 6.23 13.20 -20.54
N CYS A 11 6.48 13.62 -19.30
CA CYS A 11 5.68 13.26 -18.13
C CYS A 11 5.55 11.74 -17.94
N GLU A 12 6.63 11.02 -18.22
CA GLU A 12 6.70 9.57 -18.26
C GLU A 12 6.99 8.93 -16.89
N PHE A 13 7.51 9.73 -15.94
CA PHE A 13 7.86 9.29 -14.59
C PHE A 13 6.80 9.74 -13.59
N VAL A 14 6.54 8.88 -12.62
CA VAL A 14 5.62 9.17 -11.50
C VAL A 14 6.45 9.23 -10.22
N THR A 15 6.09 10.10 -9.28
CA THR A 15 6.76 10.17 -7.98
C THR A 15 6.61 8.85 -7.22
N ASP A 16 7.66 8.42 -6.54
CA ASP A 16 7.62 7.18 -5.75
C ASP A 16 6.80 7.31 -4.46
N THR A 17 6.35 8.53 -4.14
CA THR A 17 5.56 8.85 -2.96
C THR A 17 4.46 9.84 -3.33
N ILE A 18 3.27 9.61 -2.80
CA ILE A 18 2.18 10.59 -2.79
C ILE A 18 1.84 10.87 -1.34
N GLU A 19 1.76 12.16 -0.99
CA GLU A 19 1.43 12.59 0.37
C GLU A 19 -0.03 12.30 0.67
N VAL A 20 -0.30 11.93 1.92
CA VAL A 20 -1.65 11.66 2.40
C VAL A 20 -2.01 12.78 3.37
N GLU A 21 -3.05 13.54 3.07
CA GLU A 21 -3.51 14.61 3.97
C GLU A 21 -4.25 14.04 5.18
N ASN A 22 -5.25 13.18 4.92
CA ASN A 22 -6.12 12.64 5.95
C ASN A 22 -6.12 11.11 5.87
N VAL A 23 -6.01 10.47 7.03
CA VAL A 23 -6.14 9.02 7.15
C VAL A 23 -7.39 8.70 7.95
N GLU A 24 -8.26 7.86 7.38
CA GLU A 24 -9.44 7.35 8.06
C GLU A 24 -9.23 5.88 8.43
N ALA A 25 -9.47 5.55 9.70
CA ALA A 25 -9.47 4.19 10.21
C ALA A 25 -10.80 3.88 10.87
N THR A 26 -11.20 2.62 10.78
CA THR A 26 -12.43 2.10 11.36
C THR A 26 -12.12 1.03 12.39
N VAL A 27 -12.71 1.11 13.57
CA VAL A 27 -12.65 0.05 14.58
C VAL A 27 -14.00 -0.62 14.66
N ASN A 28 -14.07 -1.91 14.36
CA ASN A 28 -15.32 -2.64 14.47
C ASN A 28 -15.61 -2.97 15.94
N VAL A 29 -16.80 -2.60 16.39
CA VAL A 29 -17.27 -2.75 17.76
C VAL A 29 -18.63 -3.43 17.74
N SER A 30 -18.89 -4.28 18.71
CA SER A 30 -20.23 -4.82 18.98
C SER A 30 -20.64 -4.51 20.40
N VAL A 31 -21.84 -3.95 20.56
CA VAL A 31 -22.44 -3.63 21.86
C VAL A 31 -23.84 -4.20 21.98
N ARG A 32 -24.23 -4.56 23.19
CA ARG A 32 -25.59 -5.03 23.50
C ARG A 32 -26.37 -3.93 24.21
N ILE A 33 -27.52 -3.59 23.64
CA ILE A 33 -28.48 -2.67 24.25
C ILE A 33 -29.49 -3.50 25.05
N THR A 34 -29.95 -2.98 26.19
CA THR A 34 -30.91 -3.69 27.05
C THR A 34 -32.15 -2.86 27.39
N SER A 35 -32.11 -1.54 27.12
CA SER A 35 -33.23 -0.62 27.38
C SER A 35 -34.38 -0.74 26.38
N GLN A 36 -34.17 -1.37 25.22
CA GLN A 36 -35.13 -1.43 24.13
C GLN A 36 -35.44 -2.88 23.73
N LYS A 37 -36.63 -3.09 23.12
CA LYS A 37 -37.03 -4.40 22.59
C LYS A 37 -36.73 -4.49 21.10
N TYR A 38 -36.17 -5.62 20.70
CA TYR A 38 -35.93 -5.91 19.29
C TYR A 38 -37.23 -5.92 18.48
N SER A 39 -37.19 -5.36 17.28
CA SER A 39 -38.24 -5.49 16.26
C SER A 39 -37.61 -5.82 14.91
N ASP A 40 -38.33 -6.55 14.06
CA ASP A 40 -37.81 -6.91 12.73
C ASP A 40 -37.58 -5.69 11.82
N ASN A 41 -38.26 -4.57 12.08
CA ASN A 41 -38.03 -3.31 11.37
C ASN A 41 -36.59 -2.79 11.55
N LEU A 42 -35.90 -3.14 12.64
CA LEU A 42 -34.49 -2.80 12.83
C LEU A 42 -33.53 -3.50 11.83
N LYS A 43 -34.00 -4.48 11.05
CA LYS A 43 -33.23 -5.06 9.96
C LYS A 43 -33.33 -4.24 8.67
N ASP A 44 -34.39 -3.46 8.53
CA ASP A 44 -34.66 -2.64 7.35
C ASP A 44 -34.14 -1.23 7.57
N ASN A 45 -33.02 -0.91 6.91
CA ASN A 45 -32.36 0.39 7.01
C ASN A 45 -33.19 1.55 6.45
N THR A 46 -34.28 1.27 5.73
CA THR A 46 -35.21 2.27 5.21
C THR A 46 -36.38 2.56 6.15
N SER A 47 -36.61 1.68 7.14
CA SER A 47 -37.71 1.82 8.08
C SER A 47 -37.52 3.01 9.03
N ASP A 48 -38.63 3.63 9.45
CA ASP A 48 -38.59 4.72 10.41
C ASP A 48 -38.04 4.26 11.76
N THR A 49 -38.33 3.01 12.16
CA THR A 49 -37.81 2.41 13.39
C THR A 49 -36.28 2.33 13.38
N PHE A 50 -35.68 1.88 12.27
CA PHE A 50 -34.22 1.85 12.14
C PHE A 50 -33.63 3.26 12.14
N LYS A 51 -34.21 4.20 11.38
CA LYS A 51 -33.68 5.56 11.27
C LYS A 51 -33.67 6.28 12.63
N THR A 52 -34.77 6.22 13.37
CA THR A 52 -34.85 6.82 14.71
C THR A 52 -33.84 6.15 15.65
N PHE A 53 -33.78 4.81 15.65
CA PHE A 53 -32.81 4.08 16.46
C PHE A 53 -31.36 4.47 16.13
N SER A 54 -31.01 4.55 14.84
CA SER A 54 -29.66 4.88 14.39
C SER A 54 -29.25 6.29 14.81
N LEU A 55 -30.16 7.27 14.69
CA LEU A 55 -29.90 8.65 15.14
C LEU A 55 -29.65 8.71 16.64
N ASP A 56 -30.51 8.08 17.44
CA ASP A 56 -30.35 8.09 18.89
C ASP A 56 -29.05 7.34 19.29
N PHE A 57 -28.72 6.25 18.59
CA PHE A 57 -27.51 5.47 18.81
C PHE A 57 -26.23 6.25 18.48
N GLU A 58 -26.20 6.94 17.33
CA GLU A 58 -25.10 7.80 16.91
C GLU A 58 -24.84 8.89 17.96
N GLN A 59 -25.90 9.62 18.37
CA GLN A 59 -25.80 10.65 19.41
C GLN A 59 -25.27 10.10 20.73
N GLN A 60 -25.68 8.89 21.10
CA GLN A 60 -25.21 8.25 22.32
C GLN A 60 -23.72 7.86 22.24
N MET A 61 -23.28 7.39 21.07
CA MET A 61 -21.89 7.00 20.85
C MET A 61 -20.97 8.23 20.78
N ASP A 62 -21.43 9.35 20.24
CA ASP A 62 -20.68 10.61 20.27
C ASP A 62 -20.33 11.02 21.71
N ILE A 63 -21.23 10.80 22.67
CA ILE A 63 -20.99 11.10 24.07
C ILE A 63 -20.01 10.10 24.73
N ILE A 64 -20.10 8.82 24.36
CA ILE A 64 -19.23 7.76 24.90
C ILE A 64 -17.79 7.92 24.38
N TYR A 65 -17.65 8.38 23.14
CA TYR A 65 -16.39 8.48 22.42
C TYR A 65 -15.81 9.91 22.35
N ASP A 66 -16.39 10.86 23.08
CA ASP A 66 -15.97 12.29 23.09
C ASP A 66 -14.49 12.50 23.47
N ASP A 67 -13.93 11.65 24.35
CA ASP A 67 -12.52 11.70 24.78
C ASP A 67 -11.55 10.96 23.82
N ILE A 68 -12.04 10.48 22.68
CA ILE A 68 -11.22 9.81 21.67
C ILE A 68 -10.76 10.81 20.64
N ASP A 69 -9.46 11.08 20.64
CA ASP A 69 -8.80 11.92 19.65
C ASP A 69 -9.11 11.43 18.23
N GLY A 70 -9.57 12.34 17.37
CA GLY A 70 -9.88 12.04 15.98
C GLY A 70 -11.21 11.29 15.75
N TYR A 71 -12.03 11.06 16.79
CA TYR A 71 -13.37 10.49 16.61
C TYR A 71 -14.22 11.38 15.69
N LYS A 72 -14.81 10.77 14.67
CA LYS A 72 -15.65 11.43 13.66
C LYS A 72 -17.11 11.00 13.73
N GLY A 73 -17.39 9.81 14.23
CA GLY A 73 -18.73 9.24 14.27
C GLY A 73 -18.72 7.71 14.31
N VAL A 74 -19.91 7.14 14.30
CA VAL A 74 -20.10 5.69 14.15
C VAL A 74 -20.94 5.37 12.92
N LYS A 75 -20.81 4.15 12.41
CA LYS A 75 -21.65 3.61 11.34
C LYS A 75 -22.15 2.22 11.71
N ILE A 76 -23.46 2.08 11.85
CA ILE A 76 -24.08 0.76 12.11
C ILE A 76 -23.90 -0.14 10.89
N THR A 77 -23.32 -1.32 11.10
CA THR A 77 -23.12 -2.35 10.07
C THR A 77 -24.20 -3.42 10.13
N SER A 78 -24.63 -3.80 11.34
CA SER A 78 -25.76 -4.72 11.52
C SER A 78 -26.43 -4.60 12.89
N ILE A 79 -27.72 -4.99 12.95
CA ILE A 79 -28.49 -5.12 14.18
C ILE A 79 -29.09 -6.52 14.30
N ARG A 80 -28.73 -7.25 15.36
CA ARG A 80 -29.08 -8.67 15.56
C ARG A 80 -30.02 -8.89 16.76
N ASN A 81 -30.83 -9.95 16.66
CA ASN A 81 -31.75 -10.37 17.71
C ASN A 81 -30.99 -11.00 18.90
N GLY A 82 -31.35 -10.62 20.12
CA GLY A 82 -30.62 -10.93 21.36
C GLY A 82 -30.59 -9.76 22.35
N SER A 83 -31.71 -9.04 22.50
CA SER A 83 -31.84 -7.71 23.16
C SER A 83 -31.42 -6.50 22.34
N ILE A 84 -31.12 -6.64 21.03
CA ILE A 84 -30.50 -5.63 20.15
C ILE A 84 -28.99 -5.63 20.38
N ILE A 85 -28.30 -6.41 19.55
CA ILE A 85 -26.83 -6.35 19.42
C ILE A 85 -26.54 -5.48 18.20
N VAL A 86 -25.78 -4.41 18.39
CA VAL A 86 -25.39 -3.48 17.33
C VAL A 86 -23.93 -3.71 17.03
N ASP A 87 -23.64 -4.13 15.80
CA ASP A 87 -22.30 -4.11 15.24
C ASP A 87 -22.14 -2.77 14.53
N HIS A 88 -21.10 -2.02 14.86
CA HIS A 88 -20.83 -0.69 14.30
C HIS A 88 -19.34 -0.46 14.11
N ASP A 89 -19.02 0.39 13.14
CA ASP A 89 -17.67 0.88 12.93
C ASP A 89 -17.53 2.23 13.62
N VAL A 90 -16.53 2.37 14.49
CA VAL A 90 -16.10 3.65 15.05
C VAL A 90 -15.13 4.27 14.05
N ILE A 91 -15.46 5.46 13.54
CA ILE A 91 -14.70 6.15 12.50
C ILE A 91 -13.74 7.13 13.16
N ILE A 92 -12.45 6.96 12.90
CA ILE A 92 -11.37 7.82 13.40
C ILE A 92 -10.74 8.50 12.19
N THR A 93 -10.65 9.82 12.21
CA THR A 93 -9.97 10.61 11.19
C THR A 93 -8.79 11.35 11.82
N VAL A 94 -7.61 11.14 11.26
CA VAL A 94 -6.41 11.88 11.62
C VAL A 94 -6.08 12.82 10.49
N THR A 95 -6.07 14.12 10.81
CA THR A 95 -5.84 15.22 9.87
C THR A 95 -4.37 15.58 9.71
N ASP A 96 -3.53 15.08 10.61
CA ASP A 96 -2.08 15.16 10.52
C ASP A 96 -1.48 13.76 10.37
N SER A 97 -1.08 13.41 9.16
CA SER A 97 -0.45 12.13 8.86
C SER A 97 0.83 11.86 9.68
N GLU A 98 1.44 12.89 10.28
CA GLU A 98 2.61 12.75 11.16
C GLU A 98 2.25 12.14 12.52
N GLU A 99 1.03 12.38 13.01
CA GLU A 99 0.52 11.80 14.25
C GLU A 99 -0.02 10.38 14.03
N PHE A 100 -0.30 10.01 12.79
CA PHE A 100 -0.88 8.74 12.44
C PHE A 100 0.17 7.62 12.39
N SER A 101 0.10 6.71 13.36
CA SER A 101 0.96 5.52 13.45
C SER A 101 0.18 4.27 13.86
N PRO A 102 0.72 3.06 13.61
CA PRO A 102 0.15 1.83 14.15
C PRO A 102 0.00 1.85 15.68
N ASP A 103 0.94 2.47 16.39
CA ASP A 103 0.91 2.58 17.85
C ASP A 103 -0.22 3.51 18.31
N TYR A 104 -0.40 4.65 17.64
CA TYR A 104 -1.54 5.56 17.88
C TYR A 104 -2.89 4.83 17.72
N LEU A 105 -3.05 4.01 16.67
CA LEU A 105 -4.26 3.22 16.47
C LEU A 105 -4.47 2.19 17.58
N ALA A 106 -3.40 1.49 17.99
CA ALA A 106 -3.48 0.49 19.06
C ALA A 106 -3.84 1.13 20.41
N GLU A 107 -3.34 2.33 20.71
CA GLU A 107 -3.73 3.11 21.89
C GLU A 107 -5.18 3.58 21.81
N THR A 108 -5.62 4.04 20.63
CA THR A 108 -6.99 4.46 20.39
C THR A 108 -7.99 3.32 20.59
N VAL A 109 -7.69 2.11 20.09
CA VAL A 109 -8.49 0.90 20.33
C VAL A 109 -8.62 0.62 21.84
N LYS A 110 -7.52 0.76 22.60
CA LYS A 110 -7.57 0.61 24.08
C LYS A 110 -8.42 1.68 24.75
N LYS A 111 -8.38 2.94 24.26
CA LYS A 111 -9.25 4.02 24.75
C LYS A 111 -10.72 3.69 24.48
N ILE A 112 -11.08 3.22 23.28
CA ILE A 112 -12.44 2.77 22.93
C ILE A 112 -12.93 1.69 23.90
N GLU A 113 -12.14 0.64 24.12
CA GLU A 113 -12.48 -0.41 25.08
C GLU A 113 -12.72 0.14 26.48
N LYS A 114 -11.86 1.06 26.93
CA LYS A 114 -11.95 1.68 28.26
C LYS A 114 -13.20 2.57 28.37
N SER A 115 -13.52 3.37 27.35
CA SER A 115 -14.72 4.20 27.32
C SER A 115 -15.98 3.34 27.44
N LEU A 116 -16.04 2.23 26.70
CA LEU A 116 -17.16 1.28 26.80
C LEU A 116 -17.27 0.62 28.19
N LYS A 117 -16.14 0.25 28.82
CA LYS A 117 -16.13 -0.37 30.16
C LYS A 117 -16.48 0.62 31.28
N ASN A 118 -16.01 1.85 31.19
CA ASN A 118 -16.27 2.90 32.17
C ASN A 118 -17.68 3.48 32.06
N THR A 119 -18.35 3.24 30.93
CA THR A 119 -19.71 3.71 30.70
C THR A 119 -20.68 3.00 31.65
N THR A 120 -21.20 3.74 32.63
CA THR A 120 -22.20 3.28 33.59
C THR A 120 -23.60 3.70 33.17
N CYS A 121 -24.00 3.40 31.91
CA CYS A 121 -25.39 3.57 31.48
C CYS A 121 -26.26 2.47 32.10
N THR A 122 -26.50 2.51 33.42
CA THR A 122 -27.26 1.48 34.15
C THR A 122 -28.73 1.86 34.34
N ASN A 123 -29.08 3.14 34.24
CA ASN A 123 -30.46 3.64 34.34
C ASN A 123 -30.72 4.71 33.26
N SER A 124 -31.88 4.67 32.59
CA SER A 124 -32.27 5.56 31.48
C SER A 124 -32.35 7.06 31.83
N THR A 125 -32.13 7.43 33.09
CA THR A 125 -32.24 8.80 33.63
C THR A 125 -31.03 9.21 34.47
N GLY A 126 -29.92 8.47 34.46
CA GLY A 126 -28.71 8.81 35.22
C GLY A 126 -27.42 8.45 34.49
N GLY A 127 -26.57 9.46 34.25
CA GLY A 127 -25.28 9.35 33.57
C GLY A 127 -25.22 10.14 32.26
N ASN A 128 -24.14 9.96 31.49
CA ASN A 128 -23.91 10.55 30.16
C ASN A 128 -24.76 9.87 29.06
N CYS A 129 -25.88 9.23 29.43
CA CYS A 129 -26.64 8.37 28.55
C CYS A 129 -28.13 8.69 28.58
N THR A 130 -28.70 8.96 27.41
CA THR A 130 -30.11 9.29 27.23
C THR A 130 -30.77 8.18 26.41
N GLY A 131 -31.68 7.41 27.02
CA GLY A 131 -32.48 6.40 26.32
C GLY A 131 -31.79 5.06 26.02
N PHE A 132 -30.48 4.93 26.21
CA PHE A 132 -29.74 3.67 26.05
C PHE A 132 -29.13 3.14 27.34
N THR A 133 -29.27 1.82 27.54
CA THR A 133 -28.57 1.05 28.57
C THR A 133 -27.70 0.02 27.87
N PHE A 134 -26.39 0.09 28.10
CA PHE A 134 -25.42 -0.83 27.51
C PHE A 134 -25.04 -1.91 28.50
N ASP A 135 -24.98 -3.15 28.02
CA ASP A 135 -24.29 -4.22 28.73
C ASP A 135 -22.81 -4.20 28.34
N SER A 136 -22.02 -3.42 29.08
CA SER A 136 -20.58 -3.27 28.85
C SER A 136 -19.79 -4.57 29.02
N SER A 137 -20.35 -5.59 29.68
CA SER A 137 -19.72 -6.91 29.84
C SER A 137 -19.72 -7.74 28.55
N GLN A 138 -20.60 -7.42 27.60
CA GLN A 138 -20.75 -8.11 26.32
C GLN A 138 -20.10 -7.34 25.16
N ALA A 139 -19.46 -6.20 25.43
CA ALA A 139 -18.84 -5.40 24.39
C ALA A 139 -17.59 -6.09 23.83
N THR A 140 -17.48 -6.12 22.51
CA THR A 140 -16.28 -6.62 21.80
C THR A 140 -15.74 -5.52 20.92
N VAL A 141 -14.42 -5.33 20.96
CA VAL A 141 -13.70 -4.35 20.14
C VAL A 141 -12.65 -5.11 19.33
N GLN A 142 -12.63 -4.89 18.01
CA GLN A 142 -11.65 -5.49 17.11
C GLN A 142 -10.45 -4.56 16.89
N GLU A 143 -9.44 -5.03 16.17
CA GLU A 143 -8.32 -4.18 15.75
C GLU A 143 -8.79 -3.10 14.76
N ALA A 144 -8.07 -1.97 14.72
CA ALA A 144 -8.33 -0.90 13.78
C ALA A 144 -7.99 -1.36 12.35
N VAL A 145 -8.87 -1.06 11.41
CA VAL A 145 -8.67 -1.26 9.98
C VAL A 145 -8.53 0.09 9.32
N ILE A 146 -7.45 0.29 8.60
CA ILE A 146 -7.21 1.54 7.86
C ILE A 146 -7.94 1.47 6.53
N THR A 147 -8.70 2.50 6.21
CA THR A 147 -9.38 2.62 4.91
C THR A 147 -8.33 2.80 3.82
N ASP A 148 -8.54 2.21 2.63
CA ASP A 148 -7.61 2.36 1.51
C ASP A 148 -7.57 3.81 1.01
N VAL A 149 -6.65 4.61 1.55
CA VAL A 149 -6.46 6.02 1.14
C VAL A 149 -5.79 6.10 -0.22
N CYS A 150 -4.84 5.22 -0.49
CA CYS A 150 -4.04 5.24 -1.72
C CYS A 150 -4.85 4.92 -2.97
N GLY A 151 -5.90 4.10 -2.84
CA GLY A 151 -6.83 3.81 -3.93
C GLY A 151 -7.55 5.04 -4.48
N SER A 152 -7.64 6.16 -3.75
CA SER A 152 -8.23 7.40 -4.26
C SER A 152 -7.21 8.38 -4.85
N LEU A 153 -5.97 8.33 -4.37
CA LEU A 153 -4.89 9.27 -4.73
C LEU A 153 -4.07 8.80 -5.94
N VAL A 154 -4.01 7.48 -6.17
CA VAL A 154 -3.19 6.87 -7.21
C VAL A 154 -4.04 6.58 -8.46
N PRO A 155 -3.53 6.90 -9.67
CA PRO A 155 -4.19 6.51 -10.93
C PRO A 155 -4.49 5.01 -11.01
N ASP A 156 -5.65 4.65 -11.57
CA ASP A 156 -6.16 3.27 -11.61
C ASP A 156 -5.13 2.24 -12.12
N ASN A 157 -4.38 2.59 -13.17
CA ASN A 157 -3.36 1.71 -13.76
C ASN A 157 -2.12 1.49 -12.87
N LEU A 158 -1.94 2.31 -11.84
CA LEU A 158 -0.79 2.27 -10.94
C LEU A 158 -1.14 1.84 -9.52
N LYS A 159 -2.42 1.76 -9.13
CA LYS A 159 -2.87 1.42 -7.77
C LYS A 159 -2.19 0.18 -7.20
N GLN A 160 -2.05 -0.87 -8.02
CA GLN A 160 -1.40 -2.13 -7.63
C GLN A 160 0.06 -1.98 -7.16
N TYR A 161 0.72 -0.89 -7.54
CA TYR A 161 2.11 -0.63 -7.19
C TYR A 161 2.27 0.29 -5.97
N TYR A 162 1.19 0.86 -5.44
CA TYR A 162 1.23 1.75 -4.28
C TYR A 162 0.55 1.10 -3.08
N LYS A 163 1.10 1.35 -1.89
CA LYS A 163 0.50 0.94 -0.61
C LYS A 163 0.72 2.02 0.43
N LEU A 164 -0.23 2.16 1.34
CA LEU A 164 -0.05 2.99 2.53
C LEU A 164 1.14 2.47 3.32
N THR A 165 2.10 3.34 3.61
CA THR A 165 3.34 3.03 4.30
C THR A 165 3.62 4.09 5.33
N PHE A 166 3.99 3.65 6.54
CA PHE A 166 4.38 4.55 7.63
C PHE A 166 5.89 4.78 7.56
N THR A 167 6.28 6.04 7.51
CA THR A 167 7.66 6.47 7.72
C THR A 167 7.79 7.07 9.12
N ASN A 168 9.02 7.35 9.58
CA ASN A 168 9.26 7.87 10.93
C ASN A 168 8.50 9.17 11.25
N ASN A 169 8.04 9.90 10.23
CA ASN A 169 7.41 11.20 10.39
C ASN A 169 6.03 11.31 9.73
N LYS A 170 5.55 10.34 8.92
CA LYS A 170 4.21 10.42 8.30
C LYS A 170 3.75 9.16 7.57
N ALA A 171 2.44 9.03 7.42
CA ALA A 171 1.79 8.10 6.49
C ALA A 171 1.88 8.61 5.03
N ILE A 172 2.35 7.75 4.12
CA ILE A 172 2.48 8.07 2.70
C ILE A 172 1.94 6.94 1.82
N CYS A 173 1.49 7.28 0.62
CA CYS A 173 1.27 6.29 -0.42
C CYS A 173 2.58 6.02 -1.14
N ALA A 174 3.24 4.93 -0.75
CA ALA A 174 4.56 4.58 -1.26
C ALA A 174 4.46 3.58 -2.41
N SER A 175 5.11 3.91 -3.52
CA SER A 175 5.29 3.03 -4.67
C SER A 175 6.21 1.86 -4.31
N ILE A 176 6.17 0.76 -5.06
CA ILE A 176 7.06 -0.38 -4.85
C ILE A 176 8.54 -0.02 -5.06
N CYS A 177 8.86 1.15 -5.62
CA CYS A 177 10.22 1.66 -5.71
C CYS A 177 10.71 2.34 -4.42
N HIS A 178 9.82 2.69 -3.50
CA HIS A 178 10.17 3.41 -2.29
C HIS A 178 10.81 2.51 -1.23
N GLN A 179 11.88 2.98 -0.60
CA GLN A 179 12.70 2.15 0.32
C GLN A 179 12.02 1.81 1.65
N ALA A 180 11.08 2.64 2.11
CA ALA A 180 10.33 2.37 3.34
C ALA A 180 9.41 1.13 3.24
N ARG A 181 9.19 0.61 2.03
CA ARG A 181 8.42 -0.62 1.83
C ARG A 181 9.27 -1.85 2.01
N ASN A 182 8.76 -2.78 2.82
CA ASN A 182 9.36 -4.10 3.02
C ASN A 182 9.36 -4.93 1.73
N ASP A 183 8.35 -4.76 0.88
CA ASP A 183 8.21 -5.39 -0.43
C ASP A 183 8.80 -4.53 -1.58
N SER A 184 9.72 -3.61 -1.27
CA SER A 184 10.33 -2.74 -2.28
C SER A 184 11.12 -3.52 -3.34
N LEU A 185 10.96 -3.09 -4.60
CA LEU A 185 11.62 -3.67 -5.76
C LEU A 185 13.13 -3.43 -5.68
N LYS A 186 13.91 -4.51 -5.72
CA LYS A 186 15.38 -4.45 -5.65
C LYS A 186 15.97 -4.47 -7.06
N CYS A 187 16.65 -3.37 -7.42
CA CYS A 187 17.24 -3.16 -8.74
C CYS A 187 18.76 -3.40 -8.80
N GLY A 188 19.28 -4.41 -8.10
CA GLY A 188 20.69 -4.79 -8.17
C GLY A 188 21.64 -3.59 -8.08
N THR A 189 22.48 -3.40 -9.11
CA THR A 189 23.30 -2.18 -9.28
C THR A 189 22.57 -1.18 -10.17
N GLY A 190 21.57 -0.53 -9.58
CA GLY A 190 20.71 0.43 -10.26
C GLY A 190 19.66 1.00 -9.32
N LYS A 191 18.74 1.78 -9.88
CA LYS A 191 17.67 2.47 -9.15
C LYS A 191 16.29 2.05 -9.66
N CYS A 192 15.35 1.89 -8.74
CA CYS A 192 13.94 1.74 -9.11
C CYS A 192 13.36 3.12 -9.41
N GLY A 193 12.55 3.22 -10.45
CA GLY A 193 11.71 4.40 -10.69
C GLY A 193 10.33 4.00 -11.17
N MET A 194 9.32 4.73 -10.73
CA MET A 194 7.95 4.55 -11.20
C MET A 194 7.71 5.26 -12.54
N THR A 195 7.04 4.58 -13.46
CA THR A 195 6.62 5.12 -14.76
C THR A 195 5.12 5.01 -14.93
N ASN A 196 4.58 5.64 -15.98
CA ASN A 196 3.15 5.52 -16.34
C ASN A 196 2.71 4.07 -16.64
N ASN A 197 3.65 3.16 -16.88
CA ASN A 197 3.39 1.75 -17.15
C ASN A 197 3.78 0.83 -15.97
N GLY A 198 4.14 1.41 -14.82
CA GLY A 198 4.58 0.66 -13.64
C GLY A 198 6.08 0.83 -13.34
N PRO A 199 6.60 0.05 -12.37
CA PRO A 199 7.96 0.18 -11.87
C PRO A 199 8.98 -0.34 -12.88
N LYS A 200 10.13 0.31 -12.95
CA LYS A 200 11.25 -0.11 -13.80
C LYS A 200 12.57 0.10 -13.09
N CYS A 201 13.50 -0.83 -13.28
CA CYS A 201 14.89 -0.66 -12.86
C CYS A 201 15.70 0.06 -13.94
N TYR A 202 16.46 1.07 -13.50
CA TYR A 202 17.42 1.83 -14.30
C TYR A 202 18.81 1.45 -13.83
N CYS A 203 19.55 0.72 -14.67
CA CYS A 203 20.85 0.17 -14.31
C CYS A 203 21.93 1.24 -14.33
N ASP A 204 22.78 1.25 -13.32
CA ASP A 204 23.88 2.21 -13.23
C ASP A 204 24.96 1.86 -14.24
N LEU A 205 25.55 2.90 -14.84
CA LEU A 205 26.71 2.78 -15.71
C LEU A 205 27.95 3.07 -14.87
N THR A 206 28.69 2.01 -14.52
CA THR A 206 29.96 2.15 -13.80
C THR A 206 31.13 2.21 -14.79
N ASP A 207 32.33 2.60 -14.34
CA ASP A 207 33.50 2.68 -15.21
C ASP A 207 33.91 1.30 -15.77
N GLY A 208 33.88 0.25 -14.92
CA GLY A 208 34.39 -1.09 -15.27
C GLY A 208 33.35 -2.09 -15.78
N TYR A 209 32.07 -1.89 -15.48
CA TYR A 209 31.00 -2.85 -15.77
C TYR A 209 29.79 -2.21 -16.43
N TRP A 210 29.14 -2.98 -17.30
CA TRP A 210 27.76 -2.73 -17.71
C TRP A 210 26.83 -3.67 -16.98
N TYR A 211 25.74 -3.12 -16.45
CA TYR A 211 24.69 -3.87 -15.78
C TYR A 211 23.44 -3.95 -16.68
N PHE A 212 22.89 -5.14 -16.83
CA PHE A 212 21.74 -5.42 -17.70
C PHE A 212 20.69 -6.33 -17.03
N GLY A 213 19.58 -6.49 -17.73
CA GLY A 213 18.41 -7.26 -17.29
C GLY A 213 17.40 -6.40 -16.53
N ASP A 214 16.21 -6.96 -16.31
CA ASP A 214 15.08 -6.25 -15.71
C ASP A 214 15.34 -5.78 -14.27
N PHE A 215 16.34 -6.37 -13.60
CA PHE A 215 16.73 -6.06 -12.22
C PHE A 215 18.21 -5.63 -12.07
N CYS A 216 18.92 -5.36 -13.16
CA CYS A 216 20.32 -4.89 -13.14
C CYS A 216 21.30 -5.81 -12.38
N THR A 217 21.09 -7.13 -12.48
CA THR A 217 21.91 -8.15 -11.80
C THR A 217 22.99 -8.76 -12.70
N ILE A 218 22.89 -8.59 -14.02
CA ILE A 218 23.84 -9.16 -14.97
C ILE A 218 24.97 -8.15 -15.17
N ALA A 219 26.17 -8.48 -14.68
CA ALA A 219 27.35 -7.64 -14.82
C ALA A 219 28.28 -8.13 -15.94
N ILE A 220 28.67 -7.23 -16.84
CA ILE A 220 29.60 -7.51 -17.93
C ILE A 220 30.80 -6.57 -17.83
N HIS A 221 32.00 -7.13 -17.66
CA HIS A 221 33.23 -6.35 -17.58
C HIS A 221 33.59 -5.75 -18.93
N LYS A 222 33.72 -4.42 -19.02
CA LYS A 222 33.90 -3.70 -20.29
C LYS A 222 35.18 -4.10 -21.00
N ASN A 223 36.31 -4.05 -20.29
CA ASN A 223 37.62 -4.38 -20.85
C ASN A 223 37.73 -5.87 -21.19
N GLY A 224 37.01 -6.72 -20.44
CA GLY A 224 36.94 -8.15 -20.72
C GLY A 224 36.22 -8.43 -22.03
N LEU A 225 35.07 -7.78 -22.25
CA LEU A 225 34.31 -7.92 -23.49
C LEU A 225 35.09 -7.38 -24.70
N ILE A 226 35.64 -6.16 -24.59
CA ILE A 226 36.40 -5.53 -25.68
C ILE A 226 37.65 -6.35 -25.99
N GLY A 227 38.40 -6.77 -24.97
CA GLY A 227 39.58 -7.61 -25.13
C GLY A 227 39.26 -8.96 -25.77
N GLY A 228 38.18 -9.62 -25.32
CA GLY A 228 37.72 -10.90 -25.86
C GLY A 228 37.31 -10.82 -27.33
N LEU A 229 36.49 -9.81 -27.69
CA LEU A 229 36.09 -9.58 -29.08
C LEU A 229 37.30 -9.26 -29.97
N SER A 230 38.23 -8.46 -29.48
CA SER A 230 39.46 -8.12 -30.21
C SER A 230 40.31 -9.37 -30.47
N ALA A 231 40.54 -10.20 -29.45
CA ALA A 231 41.32 -11.43 -29.60
C ALA A 231 40.65 -12.44 -30.55
N ALA A 232 39.32 -12.61 -30.47
CA ALA A 232 38.57 -13.50 -31.35
C ALA A 232 38.65 -13.04 -32.82
N LEU A 233 38.52 -11.75 -33.07
CA LEU A 233 38.65 -11.18 -34.41
C LEU A 233 40.06 -11.36 -34.99
N ILE A 234 41.10 -11.16 -34.17
CA ILE A 234 42.49 -11.39 -34.59
C ILE A 234 42.70 -12.86 -34.98
N LEU A 235 42.24 -13.81 -34.15
CA LEU A 235 42.36 -15.24 -34.44
C LEU A 235 41.59 -15.64 -35.70
N LEU A 236 40.38 -15.11 -35.89
CA LEU A 236 39.58 -15.34 -37.09
C LEU A 236 40.32 -14.83 -38.34
N PHE A 237 40.88 -13.62 -38.27
CA PHE A 237 41.62 -13.02 -39.37
C PHE A 237 42.88 -13.84 -39.73
N LEU A 238 43.65 -14.26 -38.73
CA LEU A 238 44.82 -15.14 -38.94
C LEU A 238 44.43 -16.49 -39.54
N GLY A 239 43.31 -17.07 -39.08
CA GLY A 239 42.76 -18.30 -39.64
C GLY A 239 42.37 -18.15 -41.12
N LEU A 240 41.70 -17.05 -41.48
CA LEU A 240 41.38 -16.74 -42.87
C LEU A 240 42.63 -16.58 -43.72
N LEU A 241 43.66 -15.88 -43.24
CA LEU A 241 44.94 -15.75 -43.94
C LEU A 241 45.59 -17.12 -44.18
N ALA A 242 45.69 -17.97 -43.14
CA ALA A 242 46.24 -19.32 -43.29
C ALA A 242 45.46 -20.15 -44.31
N LEU A 243 44.12 -20.04 -44.32
CA LEU A 243 43.26 -20.75 -45.26
C LEU A 243 43.46 -20.24 -46.70
N THR A 244 43.60 -18.92 -46.90
CA THR A 244 43.93 -18.36 -48.22
C THR A 244 45.30 -18.83 -48.73
N VAL A 245 46.32 -18.87 -47.87
CA VAL A 245 47.64 -19.41 -48.20
C VAL A 245 47.55 -20.90 -48.56
N TYR A 246 46.83 -21.68 -47.76
CA TYR A 246 46.63 -23.11 -48.01
C TYR A 246 45.94 -23.36 -49.36
N VAL A 247 44.86 -22.65 -49.68
CA VAL A 247 44.12 -22.81 -50.94
C VAL A 247 44.96 -22.39 -52.14
N THR A 248 45.72 -21.29 -52.04
CA THR A 248 46.61 -20.84 -53.13
C THR A 248 47.76 -21.81 -53.36
N TRP A 249 48.33 -22.37 -52.29
CA TRP A 249 49.36 -23.39 -52.37
C TRP A 249 48.83 -24.69 -52.99
N PHE A 250 47.67 -25.19 -52.53
CA PHE A 250 47.05 -26.40 -53.08
C PHE A 250 46.66 -26.25 -54.56
N LYS A 251 46.11 -25.11 -54.96
CA LYS A 251 45.83 -24.82 -56.38
C LYS A 251 47.10 -24.80 -57.24
N LYS A 252 48.24 -24.39 -56.67
CA LYS A 252 49.53 -24.40 -57.37
C LYS A 252 50.03 -25.83 -57.57
N THR A 253 50.01 -26.66 -56.52
CA THR A 253 50.45 -28.07 -56.61
C THR A 253 49.58 -28.88 -57.58
N THR A 254 48.25 -28.73 -57.53
CA THR A 254 47.36 -29.41 -58.49
C THR A 254 47.59 -28.97 -59.95
N LYS A 255 48.05 -27.73 -60.19
CA LYS A 255 48.43 -27.26 -61.53
C LYS A 255 49.77 -27.83 -62.01
N GLU A 256 50.68 -28.14 -61.10
CA GLU A 256 51.97 -28.79 -61.42
C GLU A 256 51.78 -30.28 -61.73
N ASP A 257 50.81 -30.95 -61.10
CA ASP A 257 50.48 -32.37 -61.37
C ASP A 257 49.68 -32.60 -62.67
N LEU A 258 49.13 -31.54 -63.29
CA LEU A 258 48.32 -31.58 -64.52
C LEU A 258 49.10 -31.16 -65.79
N ARG A 259 50.41 -30.93 -65.69
CA ARG A 259 51.30 -30.51 -66.78
C ARG A 259 52.35 -31.58 -67.08
#